data_AF-A0A0F9DVE3-F1
#
_entry.id   AF-A0A0F9DVE3-F1
#
_cell.length_a   1.000
_cell.length_b   1.000
_cell.length_c   1.000
_cell.angle_alpha   90.00
_cell.angle_beta   90.00
_cell.angle_gamma   90.00
#
_symmetry.space_group_name_H-M   'P 1'
#
loop_
_entity.id
_entity.type
_entity.pdbx_description
1 polymer ?
#
loop_
_entity_poly.entity_id
_entity_poly.type
_entity_poly.pdbx_seq_one_letter_code
_entity_poly.pdbx_strand_id
1 'polypeptide(L)'
;MAIQTMELDPNAQSYTDDEIVGKVNTAAANITRAGSVDAAARPITAGEVGGTELAAGGVDNSKMASSAAKDNLDALGDTARGYIKTDPAVGEFPVVSIQRNVAGKTEVDFDDVPIV
;
A
#
# COMPACT_ATOMS: atom_id res chain seq x y z
N MET A 1 -68.22 -8.48 -12.41
CA MET A 1 -66.90 -7.91 -12.08
C MET A 1 -67.10 -6.93 -10.94
N ALA A 2 -66.61 -7.23 -9.75
CA ALA A 2 -66.66 -6.28 -8.63
C ALA A 2 -65.42 -5.39 -8.72
N ILE A 3 -65.60 -4.07 -8.72
CA ILE A 3 -64.49 -3.14 -8.54
C ILE A 3 -64.08 -3.27 -7.06
N GLN A 4 -62.90 -3.82 -6.81
CA GLN A 4 -62.29 -3.74 -5.49
C GLN A 4 -61.84 -2.30 -5.28
N THR A 5 -62.44 -1.62 -4.32
CA THR A 5 -61.99 -0.30 -3.89
C THR A 5 -60.74 -0.46 -3.01
N MET A 6 -59.65 0.20 -3.42
CA MET A 6 -58.45 0.39 -2.62
C MET A 6 -58.56 1.77 -1.97
N GLU A 7 -58.54 1.81 -0.65
CA GLU A 7 -58.38 3.05 0.10
C GLU A 7 -56.88 3.25 0.38
N LEU A 8 -56.33 4.33 -0.16
CA LEU A 8 -54.99 4.78 0.22
C LEU A 8 -55.12 5.52 1.56
N ASP A 9 -54.20 5.27 2.49
CA ASP A 9 -54.22 5.91 3.81
C ASP A 9 -54.29 7.44 3.66
N PRO A 10 -55.40 8.09 4.06
CA PRO A 10 -55.57 9.53 3.91
C PRO A 10 -54.65 10.34 4.83
N ASN A 11 -53.99 9.69 5.80
CA ASN A 11 -53.02 10.31 6.70
C ASN A 11 -51.57 10.00 6.32
N ALA A 12 -51.32 9.44 5.12
CA ALA A 12 -49.98 9.16 4.65
C ALA A 12 -49.16 10.46 4.59
N GLN A 13 -48.13 10.54 5.41
CA GLN A 13 -47.24 11.69 5.45
C GLN A 13 -46.35 11.69 4.19
N SER A 14 -46.26 12.84 3.51
CA SER A 14 -45.32 13.02 2.41
C SER A 14 -43.91 13.18 2.96
N TYR A 15 -42.95 12.45 2.38
CA TYR A 15 -41.54 12.57 2.68
C TYR A 15 -40.77 12.94 1.42
N THR A 16 -39.74 13.76 1.56
CA THR A 16 -38.70 13.94 0.56
C THR A 16 -37.82 12.69 0.48
N ASP A 17 -37.09 12.52 -0.61
CA ASP A 17 -36.19 11.38 -0.81
C ASP A 17 -35.17 11.25 0.33
N ASP A 18 -34.61 12.38 0.80
CA ASP A 18 -33.65 12.42 1.90
C ASP A 18 -34.27 12.03 3.25
N GLU A 19 -35.53 12.41 3.50
CA GLU A 19 -36.25 12.02 4.72
C GLU A 19 -36.55 10.51 4.74
N ILE A 20 -36.84 9.92 3.58
CA ILE A 20 -37.01 8.46 3.45
C ILE A 20 -35.69 7.76 3.75
N VAL A 21 -34.59 8.19 3.14
CA VAL A 21 -33.25 7.63 3.38
C VAL A 21 -32.84 7.75 4.84
N GLY A 22 -33.06 8.93 5.44
CA GLY A 22 -32.80 9.17 6.87
C GLY A 22 -33.60 8.22 7.77
N LYS A 23 -34.88 8.01 7.47
CA LYS A 23 -35.74 7.08 8.22
C LYS A 23 -35.30 5.63 8.08
N VAL A 24 -34.95 5.18 6.87
CA VAL A 24 -34.44 3.82 6.62
C VAL A 24 -33.15 3.58 7.39
N ASN A 25 -32.21 4.53 7.33
CA ASN A 25 -30.92 4.41 8.01
C ASN A 25 -31.06 4.45 9.53
N THR A 26 -32.01 5.24 10.06
CA THR A 26 -32.30 5.30 11.50
C THR A 26 -33.05 4.06 11.98
N ALA A 27 -33.88 3.45 11.13
CA ALA A 27 -34.61 2.22 11.41
C ALA A 27 -33.74 0.94 11.38
N ALA A 28 -32.41 1.07 11.23
CA ALA A 28 -31.48 -0.06 11.20
C ALA A 28 -31.60 -1.01 12.41
N ALA A 29 -32.07 -0.51 13.57
CA ALA A 29 -32.35 -1.35 14.74
C ALA A 29 -33.51 -2.36 14.53
N ASN A 30 -34.39 -2.12 13.55
CA ASN A 30 -35.53 -2.98 13.19
C ASN A 30 -35.34 -3.73 11.86
N ILE A 31 -34.20 -3.57 11.18
CA ILE A 31 -33.78 -4.45 10.08
C ILE A 31 -33.18 -5.73 10.70
N THR A 32 -33.97 -6.39 11.54
CA THR A 32 -33.60 -7.58 12.32
C THR A 32 -34.19 -8.86 11.73
N ARG A 33 -34.49 -8.88 10.43
CA ARG A 33 -34.59 -10.17 9.73
C ARG A 33 -33.21 -10.80 9.73
N ALA A 34 -32.89 -11.54 10.78
CA ALA A 34 -31.74 -12.44 10.81
C ALA A 34 -31.83 -13.33 9.55
N GLY A 35 -30.95 -13.07 8.57
CA GLY A 35 -30.97 -13.72 7.26
C GLY A 35 -31.47 -12.88 6.06
N SER A 36 -31.79 -11.58 6.24
CA SER A 36 -32.15 -10.68 5.12
C SER A 36 -30.93 -10.12 4.37
N VAL A 37 -29.74 -10.22 4.95
CA VAL A 37 -28.49 -9.88 4.30
C VAL A 37 -27.65 -11.14 4.26
N ASP A 38 -27.03 -11.41 3.10
CA ASP A 38 -26.04 -12.46 2.99
C ASP A 38 -24.92 -12.21 4.03
N ALA A 39 -24.26 -13.26 4.50
CA ALA A 39 -23.26 -13.16 5.56
C ALA A 39 -22.11 -12.20 5.18
N ALA A 40 -21.86 -11.99 3.88
CA ALA A 40 -20.88 -11.05 3.34
C ALA A 40 -21.34 -9.57 3.36
N ALA A 41 -22.63 -9.30 3.56
CA ALA A 41 -23.22 -7.96 3.49
C ALA A 41 -23.66 -7.38 4.85
N ARG A 42 -23.46 -8.13 5.95
CA ARG A 42 -23.76 -7.60 7.30
C ARG A 42 -22.63 -6.69 7.79
N PRO A 43 -22.94 -5.69 8.65
CA PRO A 43 -21.92 -4.90 9.32
C PRO A 43 -20.94 -5.80 10.08
N ILE A 44 -19.65 -5.50 9.97
CA ILE A 44 -18.58 -6.22 10.66
C ILE A 44 -18.77 -6.08 12.16
N THR A 45 -18.86 -7.21 12.85
CA THR A 45 -19.02 -7.25 14.31
C THR A 45 -17.67 -7.34 15.03
N ALA A 46 -17.63 -6.93 16.30
CA ALA A 46 -16.41 -7.01 17.09
C ALA A 46 -15.91 -8.46 17.21
N GLY A 47 -14.67 -8.72 16.81
CA GLY A 47 -14.06 -10.05 16.81
C GLY A 47 -14.27 -10.88 15.54
N GLU A 48 -15.01 -10.35 14.56
CA GLU A 48 -15.21 -10.99 13.26
C GLU A 48 -13.98 -10.88 12.35
N VAL A 49 -13.21 -9.80 12.51
CA VAL A 49 -11.87 -9.70 11.93
C VAL A 49 -10.90 -10.29 12.95
N GLY A 50 -10.33 -11.46 12.62
CA GLY A 50 -9.36 -12.12 13.47
C GLY A 50 -8.00 -11.42 13.44
N GLY A 51 -7.14 -11.81 14.38
CA GLY A 51 -5.76 -11.30 14.46
C GLY A 51 -4.91 -11.66 13.23
N THR A 52 -5.33 -12.67 12.46
CA THR A 52 -4.70 -13.08 11.20
C THR A 52 -5.09 -12.15 10.05
N GLU A 53 -6.35 -11.71 10.01
CA GLU A 53 -6.87 -10.73 9.06
C GLU A 53 -6.40 -9.30 9.39
N LEU A 54 -6.12 -9.03 10.67
CA LEU A 54 -5.43 -7.83 11.17
C LEU A 54 -3.90 -7.96 11.20
N ALA A 55 -3.34 -9.07 10.69
CA ALA A 55 -1.90 -9.26 10.71
C ALA A 55 -1.20 -8.11 9.97
N ALA A 56 -0.03 -7.73 10.49
CA ALA A 56 0.73 -6.56 10.08
C ALA A 56 0.81 -6.44 8.53
N GLY A 57 0.17 -5.40 7.98
CA GLY A 57 0.14 -5.11 6.55
C GLY A 57 -1.25 -5.15 5.89
N GLY A 58 -2.29 -5.67 6.57
CA GLY A 58 -3.64 -5.78 6.00
C GLY A 58 -4.52 -4.52 6.10
N VAL A 59 -4.40 -3.75 7.19
CA VAL A 59 -5.29 -2.60 7.48
C VAL A 59 -4.49 -1.39 7.97
N ASP A 60 -3.30 -1.18 7.41
CA ASP A 60 -2.54 0.01 7.74
C ASP A 60 -2.13 0.75 6.49
N ASN A 61 -2.44 2.05 6.47
CA ASN A 61 -1.65 3.04 5.76
C ASN A 61 -0.32 3.26 6.51
N SER A 62 0.30 2.16 6.95
CA SER A 62 1.67 2.15 7.43
C SER A 62 2.44 2.32 6.16
N LYS A 63 2.67 3.59 5.83
CA LYS A 63 3.93 4.01 5.25
C LYS A 63 4.97 3.04 5.80
N MET A 64 5.55 2.26 4.88
CA MET A 64 6.56 1.24 5.10
C MET A 64 7.25 1.39 6.47
N ALA A 65 7.36 0.29 7.23
CA ALA A 65 8.04 0.26 8.53
C ALA A 65 9.25 1.21 8.54
N SER A 66 9.48 1.96 9.61
CA SER A 66 10.50 3.03 9.63
C SER A 66 11.90 2.56 9.24
N SER A 67 12.18 1.26 9.35
CA SER A 67 13.41 0.61 8.88
C SER A 67 13.39 0.19 7.42
N ALA A 68 12.25 0.07 6.75
CA ALA A 68 12.12 -0.55 5.42
C ALA A 68 13.00 0.11 4.35
N ALA A 69 13.19 1.44 4.39
CA ALA A 69 14.13 2.11 3.49
C ALA A 69 15.59 1.72 3.79
N LYS A 70 15.94 1.61 5.08
CA LYS A 70 17.25 1.14 5.54
C LYS A 70 17.46 -0.34 5.23
N ASP A 71 16.48 -1.19 5.48
CA ASP A 71 16.52 -2.62 5.23
C ASP A 71 16.67 -2.89 3.73
N ASN A 72 15.96 -2.15 2.86
CA ASN A 72 16.13 -2.22 1.42
C ASN A 72 17.54 -1.77 0.97
N LEU A 73 18.10 -0.75 1.61
CA LEU A 73 19.46 -0.29 1.31
C LEU A 73 20.53 -1.27 1.80
N ASP A 74 20.34 -1.87 2.98
CA ASP A 74 21.26 -2.84 3.56
C ASP A 74 21.19 -4.20 2.82
N ALA A 75 20.06 -4.51 2.17
CA ALA A 75 19.92 -5.68 1.31
C ALA A 75 20.68 -5.56 -0.03
N LEU A 76 21.07 -4.34 -0.45
CA LEU A 76 21.87 -4.11 -1.64
C LEU A 76 23.36 -4.32 -1.34
N GLY A 77 24.03 -5.12 -2.16
CA GLY A 77 25.50 -5.25 -2.11
C GLY A 77 26.22 -3.93 -2.46
N ASP A 78 27.47 -3.79 -2.03
CA ASP A 78 28.25 -2.55 -2.19
C ASP A 78 28.36 -2.06 -3.64
N THR A 79 28.49 -2.97 -4.61
CA THR A 79 28.49 -2.66 -6.04
C THR A 79 27.16 -2.05 -6.47
N ALA A 80 26.02 -2.61 -6.03
CA ALA A 80 24.70 -2.09 -6.38
C ALA A 80 24.39 -0.74 -5.70
N ARG A 81 25.03 -0.44 -4.56
CA ARG A 81 24.97 0.87 -3.90
C ARG A 81 25.89 1.93 -4.53
N GLY A 82 26.79 1.54 -5.44
CA GLY A 82 27.76 2.42 -6.06
C GLY A 82 28.89 2.89 -5.12
N TYR A 83 29.10 2.21 -3.99
CA TYR A 83 30.22 2.51 -3.09
C TYR A 83 31.55 2.04 -3.64
N ILE A 84 31.53 0.97 -4.44
CA ILE A 84 32.67 0.54 -5.23
C ILE A 84 32.58 1.28 -6.57
N LYS A 85 33.50 2.22 -6.80
CA LYS A 85 33.58 2.97 -8.08
C LYS A 85 34.24 2.16 -9.20
N THR A 86 35.02 1.15 -8.85
CA THR A 86 35.77 0.30 -9.78
C THR A 86 35.71 -1.14 -9.30
N ASP A 87 34.96 -1.98 -10.00
CA ASP A 87 34.74 -3.39 -9.68
C ASP A 87 35.08 -4.26 -10.90
N PRO A 88 36.36 -4.61 -11.11
CA PRO A 88 36.76 -5.38 -12.28
C PRO A 88 36.27 -6.82 -12.12
N ALA A 89 35.31 -7.22 -12.97
CA ALA A 89 34.77 -8.58 -12.95
C ALA A 89 35.84 -9.66 -13.23
N VAL A 90 36.85 -9.31 -14.03
CA VAL A 90 38.05 -10.10 -14.33
C VAL A 90 39.17 -9.15 -14.74
N GLY A 91 40.41 -9.34 -14.25
CA GLY A 91 41.61 -8.63 -14.72
C GLY A 91 42.05 -7.37 -13.95
N GLU A 92 43.16 -6.78 -14.39
CA GLU A 92 43.71 -5.51 -13.89
C GLU A 92 43.24 -4.34 -14.76
N PHE A 93 43.13 -3.14 -14.18
CA PHE A 93 42.85 -1.92 -14.96
C PHE A 93 44.13 -1.39 -15.61
N PRO A 94 44.10 -1.04 -16.91
CA PRO A 94 45.25 -0.47 -17.58
C PRO A 94 45.59 0.92 -17.03
N VAL A 95 46.89 1.22 -16.98
CA VAL A 95 47.40 2.55 -16.61
C VAL A 95 47.31 3.48 -17.82
N VAL A 96 46.59 4.59 -17.67
CA VAL A 96 46.41 5.61 -18.72
C VAL A 96 47.51 6.67 -18.65
N SER A 97 47.93 7.04 -17.43
CA SER A 97 48.89 8.13 -17.22
C SER A 97 49.72 7.90 -15.96
N ILE A 98 50.99 8.31 -16.00
CA ILE A 98 51.87 8.39 -14.83
C ILE A 98 52.50 9.77 -14.82
N GLN A 99 52.26 10.54 -13.77
CA GLN A 99 52.70 11.93 -13.67
C GLN A 99 53.15 12.29 -12.25
N ARG A 100 53.74 13.49 -12.10
CA ARG A 100 54.09 14.06 -10.80
C ARG A 100 53.06 15.11 -10.43
N ASN A 101 52.46 15.00 -9.25
CA ASN A 101 51.54 16.02 -8.76
C ASN A 101 52.29 17.25 -8.21
N VAL A 102 51.53 18.27 -7.83
CA VAL A 102 52.06 19.55 -7.29
C VAL A 102 52.90 19.36 -6.01
N ALA A 103 52.71 18.26 -5.28
CA ALA A 103 53.50 17.90 -4.10
C ALA A 103 54.76 17.08 -4.44
N GLY A 104 55.07 16.90 -5.73
CA GLY A 104 56.20 16.11 -6.21
C GLY A 104 56.03 14.60 -6.01
N LYS A 105 54.82 14.11 -5.72
CA LYS A 105 54.51 12.68 -5.59
C LYS A 105 54.10 12.10 -6.93
N THR A 106 54.35 10.81 -7.12
CA THR A 106 53.88 10.08 -8.30
C THR A 106 52.38 9.86 -8.19
N GLU A 107 51.67 10.20 -9.25
CA GLU A 107 50.23 10.01 -9.45
C GLU A 107 50.03 9.09 -10.66
N VAL A 108 49.07 8.18 -10.56
CA VAL A 108 48.80 7.15 -11.58
C VAL A 108 47.30 7.15 -11.87
N ASP A 109 46.94 7.36 -13.13
CA ASP A 109 45.57 7.31 -13.60
C ASP A 109 45.30 5.95 -14.23
N PHE A 110 44.16 5.35 -13.90
CA PHE A 110 43.73 4.05 -14.42
C PHE A 110 42.50 4.22 -15.32
N ASP A 111 42.36 3.34 -16.30
CA ASP A 111 41.16 3.19 -17.12
C ASP A 111 40.06 2.49 -16.31
N ASP A 112 38.79 2.77 -16.60
CA ASP A 112 37.64 2.10 -15.96
C ASP A 112 37.21 0.82 -16.69
N VAL A 113 37.90 0.47 -17.79
CA VAL A 113 37.72 -0.78 -18.52
C VAL A 113 38.84 -1.78 -18.17
N PRO A 114 38.52 -2.98 -17.62
CA PRO A 114 39.55 -3.97 -17.28
C PRO A 114 40.12 -4.66 -18.54
N ILE A 115 41.35 -5.16 -18.44
CA ILE A 115 41.97 -6.00 -19.48
C ILE A 115 41.38 -7.42 -19.41
N VAL A 116 40.83 -7.91 -20.53
CA VAL A 116 40.25 -9.26 -20.69
C VAL A 116 41.28 -10.25 -21.23
#